data_AF-A0A8T3NFU0-F1
#
_entry.id   AF-A0A8T3NFU0-F1
#
_cell.length_a   1.000
_cell.length_b   1.000
_cell.length_c   1.000
_cell.angle_alpha   90.00
_cell.angle_beta   90.00
_cell.angle_gamma   90.00
#
_symmetry.space_group_name_H-M   'P 1'
#
loop_
_entity.id
_entity.type
_entity.pdbx_description
1 polymer ?
#
loop_
_entity_poly.entity_id
_entity_poly.type
_entity_poly.pdbx_seq_one_letter_code
_entity_poly.pdbx_strand_id
1 'polypeptide(L)' 'MAVRDSATRREMPPALREAIEQGELSQQQLRELIEGEAEDLGLSSDEAVRRAREGTLPKTVAGMDLELLVQALAD' A
#
# COMPACT_ATOMS: atom_id res chain seq x y z
N MET A 1 2.84 21.40 -6.07
CA MET A 1 3.44 20.37 -5.21
C MET A 1 2.82 19.05 -5.64
N ALA A 2 3.48 18.28 -6.50
CA ALA A 2 2.93 17.02 -6.99
C ALA A 2 3.14 15.96 -5.91
N VAL A 3 2.04 15.47 -5.34
CA VAL A 3 2.05 14.23 -4.55
C VAL A 3 2.62 13.17 -5.50
N ARG A 4 3.80 12.65 -5.18
CA ARG A 4 4.46 11.68 -6.04
C ARG A 4 3.69 10.38 -5.94
N ASP A 5 3.03 10.13 -7.05
CA ASP A 5 2.09 9.07 -7.28
C ASP A 5 2.90 7.79 -7.56
N SER A 6 3.30 7.09 -6.49
CA SER A 6 4.01 5.80 -6.55
C SER A 6 3.02 4.69 -6.93
N ALA A 7 1.81 4.80 -6.40
CA ALA A 7 0.70 3.89 -6.66
C ALA A 7 0.16 3.95 -8.11
N THR A 8 0.49 4.98 -8.91
CA THR A 8 0.04 5.09 -10.32
C THR A 8 0.91 4.38 -11.35
N ARG A 9 2.04 3.77 -10.97
CA ARG A 9 2.88 3.12 -12.00
C ARG A 9 2.36 1.76 -12.45
N ARG A 10 1.49 1.11 -11.67
CA ARG A 10 0.62 0.02 -12.12
C ARG A 10 -0.76 0.58 -12.43
N GLU A 11 -1.39 0.14 -13.51
CA GLU A 11 -2.79 0.45 -13.81
C GLU A 11 -3.66 -0.13 -12.69
N MET A 12 -3.89 0.67 -11.65
CA MET A 12 -4.68 0.29 -10.51
C MET A 12 -6.12 -0.01 -10.98
N PRO A 13 -6.74 -1.11 -10.54
CA PRO A 13 -8.10 -1.44 -10.94
C PRO A 13 -9.06 -0.27 -10.70
N PRO A 14 -9.99 0.04 -11.64
CA PRO A 14 -10.86 1.22 -11.51
C PRO A 14 -11.64 1.28 -10.20
N ALA A 15 -12.08 0.12 -9.68
CA ALA A 15 -12.80 0.03 -8.41
C ALA A 15 -11.93 0.40 -7.19
N LEU A 16 -10.62 0.12 -7.24
CA LEU A 16 -9.66 0.53 -6.21
C LEU A 16 -9.43 2.03 -6.25
N ARG A 17 -9.27 2.58 -7.47
CA ARG A 17 -9.10 4.01 -7.67
C ARG A 17 -10.30 4.81 -7.15
N GLU A 18 -11.52 4.39 -7.50
CA GLU A 18 -12.75 5.04 -7.05
C GLU A 18 -12.89 4.98 -5.52
N ALA A 19 -12.55 3.84 -4.90
CA ALA A 19 -12.57 3.69 -3.45
C ALA A 19 -11.55 4.62 -2.74
N ILE A 20 -10.37 4.84 -3.33
CA ILE A 20 -9.39 5.82 -2.84
C ILE A 20 -9.94 7.25 -2.97
N GLU A 21 -10.55 7.58 -4.11
CA GLU A 21 -11.11 8.91 -4.38
C GLU A 21 -12.28 9.24 -3.44
N GLN A 22 -13.05 8.23 -3.01
CA GLN A 22 -14.15 8.39 -2.05
C GLN A 22 -13.70 8.24 -0.58
N GLY A 23 -12.46 7.82 -0.33
CA GLY A 23 -11.96 7.56 1.02
C GLY A 23 -12.57 6.31 1.68
N GLU A 24 -13.13 5.40 0.89
CA GLU A 24 -13.86 4.20 1.35
C GLU A 24 -13.15 2.92 0.89
N LEU A 25 -11.87 2.75 1.26
CA LEU A 25 -11.17 1.49 1.01
C LEU A 25 -11.75 0.39 1.90
N SER A 26 -12.31 -0.66 1.29
CA SER A 26 -12.62 -1.88 2.03
C SER A 26 -11.32 -2.58 2.49
N GLN A 27 -11.41 -3.40 3.54
CA GLN A 27 -10.26 -4.18 4.00
C GLN A 27 -9.67 -5.10 2.92
N GLN A 28 -10.51 -5.60 2.00
CA GLN A 28 -10.04 -6.43 0.89
C GLN A 28 -9.21 -5.61 -0.10
N GLN A 29 -9.73 -4.45 -0.50
CA GLN A 29 -9.04 -3.51 -1.37
C GLN A 29 -7.72 -3.01 -0.77
N LEU A 30 -7.71 -2.74 0.53
CA LEU A 30 -6.50 -2.34 1.24
C LEU A 30 -5.44 -3.45 1.23
N ARG A 31 -5.85 -4.72 1.36
CA ARG A 31 -4.94 -5.87 1.23
C ARG A 31 -4.38 -6.01 -0.18
N GLU A 32 -5.19 -5.77 -1.22
CA GLU A 32 -4.73 -5.79 -2.62
C GLU A 32 -3.66 -4.72 -2.89
N LEU A 33 -3.81 -3.52 -2.30
CA LEU A 33 -2.79 -2.47 -2.37
C LEU A 33 -1.50 -2.86 -1.65
N ILE A 34 -1.63 -3.44 -0.44
CA ILE A 34 -0.48 -3.94 0.34
C ILE A 34 0.29 -4.99 -0.45
N GLU A 35 -0.40 -5.90 -1.14
CA GLU A 35 0.22 -6.94 -1.96
C GLU A 35 0.98 -6.34 -3.14
N GLY A 36 0.41 -5.35 -3.84
CA GLY A 36 1.09 -4.64 -4.92
C GLY A 36 2.39 -3.96 -4.48
N GLU A 37 2.36 -3.23 -3.35
CA GLU A 37 3.54 -2.56 -2.79
C GLU A 37 4.57 -3.57 -2.23
N ALA A 38 4.11 -4.68 -1.65
CA ALA A 38 4.98 -5.75 -1.17
C ALA A 38 5.77 -6.39 -2.33
N GLU A 39 5.11 -6.67 -3.46
CA GLU A 39 5.76 -7.19 -4.66
C GLU A 39 6.84 -6.25 -5.20
N ASP A 40 6.58 -4.93 -5.19
CA ASP A 40 7.55 -3.92 -5.63
C ASP A 40 8.80 -3.88 -4.72
N LEU A 41 8.65 -4.30 -3.45
CA LEU A 41 9.76 -4.48 -2.51
C LEU A 41 10.37 -5.89 -2.54
N GLY A 42 9.85 -6.79 -3.38
CA GLY A 42 10.26 -8.19 -3.44
C GLY A 42 9.91 -8.99 -2.19
N LEU A 43 8.83 -8.62 -1.49
CA LEU A 43 8.34 -9.25 -0.26
C LEU A 43 6.98 -9.92 -0.52
N SER A 44 6.67 -10.94 0.27
CA SER A 44 5.28 -11.42 0.41
C SER A 44 4.48 -10.43 1.26
N SER A 45 3.16 -10.36 1.05
CA SER A 45 2.23 -9.52 1.83
C SER A 45 2.38 -9.70 3.35
N ASP A 46 2.48 -10.94 3.84
CA ASP A 46 2.63 -11.20 5.29
C ASP A 46 3.94 -10.64 5.85
N GLU A 47 5.05 -10.81 5.13
CA GLU A 47 6.36 -10.28 5.50
C GLU A 47 6.39 -8.75 5.43
N ALA A 48 5.74 -8.17 4.42
CA ALA A 48 5.56 -6.73 4.27
C ALA A 48 4.78 -6.13 5.46
N VAL A 49 3.66 -6.74 5.85
CA VAL A 49 2.87 -6.32 7.02
C VAL A 49 3.68 -6.46 8.30
N ARG A 50 4.40 -7.57 8.48
CA ARG A 50 5.25 -7.79 9.65
C ARG A 50 6.33 -6.71 9.76
N ARG A 51 7.07 -6.47 8.68
CA ARG A 51 8.14 -5.45 8.66
C ARG A 51 7.61 -4.03 8.81
N ALA A 52 6.45 -3.71 8.23
CA ALA A 52 5.79 -2.41 8.42
C ALA A 52 5.46 -2.17 9.89
N ARG A 53 4.88 -3.17 10.57
CA ARG A 53 4.55 -3.10 12.00
C ARG A 53 5.79 -2.99 12.89
N GLU A 54 6.89 -3.62 12.49
CA GLU A 54 8.18 -3.55 13.18
C GLU A 54 8.98 -2.27 12.84
N GLY A 55 8.52 -1.46 11.87
CA GLY A 55 9.24 -0.27 11.40
C GLY A 55 10.58 -0.61 10.71
N THR A 56 10.65 -1.77 10.05
CA THR A 56 11.87 -2.31 9.43
C THR A 56 11.82 -2.34 7.90
N LEU A 57 10.84 -1.68 7.28
CA LEU A 57 10.80 -1.56 5.83
C LEU A 57 11.96 -0.73 5.27
N PRO A 58 12.39 -0.98 4.02
CA PRO A 58 13.34 -0.12 3.34
C PRO A 58 12.82 1.31 3.26
N LYS A 59 13.65 2.31 3.58
CA LYS A 59 13.32 3.74 3.51
C LYS A 59 13.25 4.24 2.06
N THR A 60 12.30 3.69 1.33
CA THR A 60 11.98 3.95 -0.08
C THR A 60 10.55 4.45 -0.16
N VAL A 61 10.16 4.96 -1.34
CA VAL A 61 8.79 5.44 -1.54
C VAL A 61 7.77 4.31 -1.31
N ALA A 62 7.96 3.15 -1.94
CA ALA A 62 7.11 1.97 -1.72
C ALA A 62 7.10 1.51 -0.24
N GLY A 63 8.23 1.61 0.46
CA GLY A 63 8.28 1.28 1.89
C GLY A 63 7.44 2.21 2.76
N MET A 64 7.45 3.51 2.49
CA MET A 64 6.61 4.48 3.22
C MET A 64 5.12 4.30 2.88
N ASP A 65 4.80 4.06 1.61
CA ASP A 65 3.43 3.86 1.16
C ASP A 65 2.84 2.58 1.78
N LEU A 66 3.61 1.49 1.79
CA LEU A 66 3.24 0.25 2.46
C LEU A 66 3.02 0.42 3.98
N GLU A 67 3.85 1.22 4.66
CA GLU A 67 3.66 1.58 6.07
C GLU A 67 2.31 2.27 6.31
N LEU A 68 1.92 3.22 5.44
CA LEU A 68 0.63 3.90 5.52
C LEU A 68 -0.55 2.95 5.29
N LEU A 69 -0.46 2.08 4.29
CA LEU A 69 -1.50 1.09 3.99
C LEU A 69 -1.70 0.10 5.15
N VAL A 70 -0.61 -0.34 5.79
CA VAL A 70 -0.67 -1.26 6.94
C VAL A 70 -1.25 -0.58 8.18
N GLN A 71 -0.96 0.71 8.40
CA GLN A 71 -1.58 1.48 9.48
C GLN A 71 -3.09 1.60 9.28
N ALA A 72 -3.54 1.90 8.06
CA ALA A 72 -4.96 1.98 7.72
C ALA A 72 -5.71 0.64 7.87
N LEU A 73 -5.00 -0.50 7.86
CA LEU A 73 -5.60 -1.83 8.06
C LEU A 73 -5.81 -2.18 9.54
N ALA A 74 -5.09 -1.49 10.44
CA ALA A 74 -5.12 -1.74 11.87
C ALA A 74 -6.25 -0.98 12.60
N ASP A 75 -6.87 0.00 11.94
CA ASP A 75 -8.09 0.72 12.36
C ASP A 75 -9.36 0.04 11.82
#